data_AF-A0A5C5TNE3-F1
#
_entry.id   AF-A0A5C5TNE3-F1
#
_cell.length_a   1.000
_cell.length_b   1.000
_cell.length_c   1.000
_cell.angle_alpha   90.00
_cell.angle_beta   90.00
_cell.angle_gamma   90.00
#
_symmetry.space_group_name_H-M   'P 1'
#
loop_
_entity.id
_entity.type
_entity.pdbx_description
1 polymer ?
#
loop_
_entity_poly.entity_id
_entity_poly.type
_entity_poly.pdbx_seq_one_letter_code
_entity_poly.pdbx_strand_id
1 'polypeptide(L)'
;MAHDTAESQSVQMLSLSRFMLALHVAALMGGAHAVAQTAAAPTVVELFTSQGCSSCPPSDQQLGELTKRTDLLPLSFHVDYWDYIGWKDPFASAINTERQRGYARTLKQRYVYTPEMVVGGLAHDPGYDPAKIGKMLRLAAERPGPRVHPALARDAGNGLAVSVAETRLSSPSDIWLVTFDRQHRTKIGRGENKGATLTNYNVVRSLEKLATWSGEATRWIVPAERIRDSQSVAIIIQQTSYGPIIGAGRWDRPH
;
A
#
# COMPACT_ATOMS: atom_id res chain seq x y z
N MET A 1 59.96 -66.45 24.14
CA MET A 1 60.61 -65.24 24.69
C MET A 1 59.55 -64.19 24.88
N ALA A 2 58.91 -64.25 26.04
CA ALA A 2 57.95 -63.27 26.52
C ALA A 2 58.52 -62.83 27.88
N HIS A 3 58.82 -61.54 28.01
CA HIS A 3 59.08 -60.89 29.29
C HIS A 3 57.89 -59.94 29.49
N ASP A 4 57.09 -60.08 30.56
CA ASP A 4 57.34 -59.52 31.91
C ASP A 4 57.60 -58.00 31.83
N THR A 5 56.97 -57.11 32.57
CA THR A 5 56.28 -57.20 33.86
C THR A 5 55.48 -55.91 34.05
N ALA A 6 54.41 -55.98 34.85
CA ALA A 6 53.72 -54.82 35.38
C ALA A 6 54.50 -54.18 36.55
N GLU A 7 54.64 -52.85 36.52
CA GLU A 7 55.06 -51.96 37.61
C GLU A 7 54.38 -50.60 37.31
N SER A 8 54.00 -49.72 38.22
CA SER A 8 53.98 -49.65 39.67
C SER A 8 53.08 -48.43 39.99
N GLN A 9 52.39 -48.47 41.12
CA GLN A 9 51.57 -47.35 41.60
C GLN A 9 52.44 -46.22 42.18
N SER A 10 51.78 -45.08 42.41
CA SER A 10 52.07 -44.01 43.39
C SER A 10 53.01 -42.86 42.99
N VAL A 11 52.42 -41.66 42.85
CA VAL A 11 52.85 -40.43 43.56
C VAL A 11 51.63 -39.55 43.85
N GLN A 12 51.63 -39.01 45.06
CA GLN A 12 50.69 -38.13 45.77
C GLN A 12 50.45 -36.79 45.05
N MET A 13 49.21 -36.29 44.97
CA MET A 13 48.51 -35.43 45.94
C MET A 13 49.10 -34.00 46.07
N LEU A 14 48.22 -33.02 45.83
CA LEU A 14 48.25 -31.59 46.18
C LEU A 14 49.12 -30.63 45.32
N SER A 15 48.45 -29.87 44.47
CA SER A 15 48.66 -28.41 44.47
C SER A 15 47.35 -27.67 44.25
N LEU A 16 47.26 -26.54 44.93
CA LEU A 16 46.11 -25.75 45.29
C LEU A 16 45.37 -25.11 44.11
N SER A 17 44.04 -25.20 44.18
CA SER A 17 43.11 -24.06 44.23
C SER A 17 43.47 -22.79 43.44
N ARG A 18 42.75 -22.58 42.33
CA ARG A 18 42.05 -21.34 41.92
C ARG A 18 41.88 -21.36 40.40
N PHE A 19 40.67 -21.54 39.89
CA PHE A 19 40.13 -20.72 38.79
C PHE A 19 38.66 -21.06 38.56
N MET A 20 37.82 -20.14 39.03
CA MET A 20 36.57 -19.66 38.40
C MET A 20 35.56 -20.69 37.87
N LEU A 21 34.53 -20.89 38.71
CA LEU A 21 33.11 -20.96 38.37
C LEU A 21 32.76 -20.54 36.92
N ALA A 22 32.42 -21.50 36.07
CA ALA A 22 31.72 -21.26 34.80
C ALA A 22 30.40 -22.03 34.80
N LEU A 23 29.41 -21.41 35.45
CA LEU A 23 28.00 -21.76 35.44
C LEU A 23 27.49 -21.73 33.99
N HIS A 24 27.41 -22.88 33.32
CA HIS A 24 26.78 -22.98 32.01
C HIS A 24 25.26 -22.95 32.17
N VAL A 25 24.72 -21.74 32.20
CA VAL A 25 23.30 -21.47 31.97
C VAL A 25 23.02 -21.84 30.50
N ALA A 26 22.47 -23.01 30.26
CA ALA A 26 21.88 -23.37 28.99
C ALA A 26 20.62 -22.50 28.79
N ALA A 27 20.83 -21.31 28.25
CA ALA A 27 19.75 -20.40 27.89
C ALA A 27 18.93 -21.04 26.77
N LEU A 28 17.67 -21.33 27.09
CA LEU A 28 16.59 -21.59 26.15
C LEU A 28 16.53 -20.45 25.12
N MET A 29 17.23 -20.60 23.99
CA MET A 29 16.98 -19.78 22.80
C MET A 29 15.73 -20.31 22.12
N GLY A 30 14.58 -20.00 22.71
CA GLY A 30 13.30 -20.02 22.02
C GLY A 30 13.37 -18.98 20.91
N GLY A 31 13.71 -19.41 19.70
CA GLY A 31 13.58 -18.61 18.50
C GLY A 31 12.11 -18.20 18.36
N ALA A 32 11.82 -16.94 18.68
CA ALA A 32 10.58 -16.31 18.27
C ALA A 32 10.60 -16.22 16.75
N HIS A 33 10.14 -17.27 16.07
CA HIS A 33 9.66 -17.14 14.71
C HIS A 33 8.45 -16.22 14.78
N ALA A 34 8.66 -14.93 14.57
CA ALA A 34 7.60 -14.04 14.17
C ALA A 34 7.03 -14.64 12.88
N VAL A 35 5.90 -15.33 13.01
CA VAL A 35 5.05 -15.66 11.87
C VAL A 35 4.62 -14.30 11.33
N ALA A 36 5.34 -13.81 10.32
CA ALA A 36 4.86 -12.71 9.52
C ALA A 36 3.53 -13.18 8.93
N GLN A 37 2.42 -12.75 9.52
CA GLN A 37 1.11 -12.87 8.89
C GLN A 37 1.26 -12.19 7.54
N THR A 38 1.38 -12.98 6.47
CA THR A 38 1.29 -12.51 5.10
C THR A 38 -0.14 -12.06 4.90
N ALA A 39 -0.47 -10.87 5.41
CA ALA A 39 -1.72 -10.21 5.10
C ALA A 39 -1.80 -10.13 3.57
N ALA A 40 -2.91 -10.62 3.02
CA ALA A 40 -3.14 -10.56 1.58
C ALA A 40 -3.03 -9.09 1.12
N ALA A 41 -2.46 -8.88 -0.06
CA ALA A 41 -2.34 -7.54 -0.63
C ALA A 41 -3.74 -6.89 -0.71
N PRO A 42 -3.95 -5.68 -0.17
CA PRO A 42 -5.26 -5.03 -0.17
C PRO A 42 -5.76 -4.79 -1.60
N THR A 43 -7.07 -4.90 -1.79
CA THR A 43 -7.71 -4.53 -3.05
C THR A 43 -7.79 -3.01 -3.15
N VAL A 44 -7.23 -2.46 -4.23
CA VAL A 44 -7.27 -1.01 -4.48
C VAL A 44 -8.65 -0.60 -4.99
N VAL A 45 -9.19 0.46 -4.40
CA VAL A 45 -10.42 1.13 -4.83
C VAL A 45 -10.10 2.58 -5.09
N GLU A 46 -10.36 3.06 -6.30
CA GLU A 46 -9.99 4.40 -6.74
C GLU A 46 -11.25 5.17 -7.11
N LEU A 47 -11.61 6.16 -6.31
CA LEU A 47 -12.75 7.04 -6.60
C LEU A 47 -12.26 8.32 -7.27
N PHE A 48 -12.68 8.55 -8.51
CA PHE A 48 -12.55 9.81 -9.22
C PHE A 48 -13.73 10.72 -8.86
N THR A 49 -13.42 11.84 -8.22
CA THR A 49 -14.39 12.75 -7.59
C THR A 49 -13.99 14.21 -7.80
N SER A 50 -14.84 15.15 -7.41
CA SER A 50 -14.50 16.57 -7.31
C SER A 50 -15.43 17.25 -6.31
N GLN A 51 -14.91 18.19 -5.52
CA GLN A 51 -15.73 19.05 -4.68
C GLN A 51 -16.68 19.96 -5.49
N GLY A 52 -16.38 20.19 -6.77
CA GLY A 52 -17.25 20.93 -7.69
C GLY A 52 -18.41 20.11 -8.26
N CYS A 53 -18.39 18.78 -8.10
CA CYS A 53 -19.40 17.85 -8.60
C CYS A 53 -20.48 17.60 -7.55
N SER A 54 -21.71 18.05 -7.81
CA SER A 54 -22.84 17.87 -6.86
C SER A 54 -23.30 16.43 -6.66
N SER A 55 -23.06 15.54 -7.64
CA SER A 55 -23.43 14.12 -7.56
C SER A 55 -22.40 13.24 -6.85
N CYS A 56 -21.24 13.79 -6.50
CA CYS A 56 -20.11 13.08 -5.91
C CYS A 56 -20.22 12.75 -4.40
N PRO A 57 -20.87 13.58 -3.54
CA PRO A 57 -20.89 13.33 -2.09
C PRO A 57 -21.36 11.94 -1.64
N PRO A 58 -22.37 11.30 -2.26
CA PRO A 58 -22.75 9.93 -1.89
C PRO A 58 -21.61 8.91 -2.10
N SER A 59 -20.84 9.03 -3.18
CA SER A 59 -19.71 8.14 -3.45
C SER A 59 -18.51 8.45 -2.55
N ASP A 60 -18.27 9.73 -2.20
CA ASP A 60 -17.27 10.11 -1.21
C ASP A 60 -17.57 9.49 0.16
N GLN A 61 -18.85 9.44 0.56
CA GLN A 61 -19.29 8.76 1.79
C GLN A 61 -19.04 7.25 1.72
N GLN A 62 -19.37 6.60 0.60
CA GLN A 62 -19.09 5.17 0.41
C GLN A 62 -17.59 4.87 0.50
N LEU A 63 -16.74 5.69 -0.14
CA LEU A 63 -15.29 5.55 -0.02
C LEU A 63 -14.83 5.65 1.45
N GLY A 64 -15.41 6.59 2.21
CA GLY A 64 -15.19 6.73 3.65
C GLY A 64 -15.48 5.44 4.42
N GLU A 65 -16.60 4.78 4.15
CA GLU A 65 -16.92 3.48 4.76
C GLU A 65 -15.90 2.39 4.37
N LEU A 66 -15.45 2.38 3.12
CA LEU A 66 -14.42 1.44 2.66
C LEU A 66 -13.07 1.67 3.36
N THR A 67 -12.75 2.88 3.83
CA THR A 67 -11.47 3.14 4.54
C THR A 67 -11.36 2.42 5.89
N LYS A 68 -12.49 1.98 6.45
CA LYS A 68 -12.56 1.23 7.71
C LYS A 68 -12.12 -0.23 7.54
N ARG A 69 -11.98 -0.70 6.29
CA ARG A 69 -11.58 -2.06 5.96
C ARG A 69 -10.07 -2.16 5.75
N THR A 70 -9.44 -3.13 6.39
CA THR A 70 -7.98 -3.39 6.29
C THR A 70 -7.60 -4.17 5.04
N ASP A 71 -8.54 -4.90 4.44
CA ASP A 71 -8.36 -5.64 3.19
C ASP A 71 -8.48 -4.76 1.93
N LEU A 72 -8.71 -3.46 2.10
CA LEU A 72 -8.85 -2.48 1.03
C LEU A 72 -7.83 -1.35 1.13
N LEU A 73 -7.50 -0.79 -0.03
CA LEU A 73 -6.82 0.49 -0.17
C LEU A 73 -7.72 1.44 -0.97
N PRO A 74 -8.66 2.14 -0.30
CA PRO A 74 -9.48 3.15 -0.95
C PRO A 74 -8.69 4.46 -1.09
N LEU A 75 -8.76 5.11 -2.24
CA LEU A 75 -8.06 6.36 -2.57
C LEU A 75 -9.02 7.29 -3.33
N SER A 76 -9.05 8.58 -2.98
CA SER A 76 -9.80 9.58 -3.76
C SER A 76 -8.88 10.38 -4.68
N PHE A 77 -9.17 10.34 -5.97
CA PHE A 77 -8.50 11.06 -7.03
C PHE A 77 -9.38 12.22 -7.46
N HIS A 78 -9.04 13.43 -6.99
CA HIS A 78 -9.79 14.61 -7.35
C HIS A 78 -9.41 15.07 -8.77
N VAL A 79 -10.39 15.16 -9.65
CA VAL A 79 -10.20 15.53 -11.07
C VAL A 79 -10.39 17.04 -11.27
N ASP A 80 -9.67 17.60 -12.24
CA ASP A 80 -9.58 19.05 -12.46
C ASP A 80 -10.61 19.62 -13.44
N TYR A 81 -11.29 18.78 -14.22
CA TYR A 81 -12.24 19.25 -15.22
C TYR A 81 -13.55 19.80 -14.65
N TRP A 82 -13.72 19.90 -13.33
CA TRP A 82 -14.83 20.61 -12.67
C TRP A 82 -14.47 22.02 -12.18
N ASP A 83 -13.18 22.38 -12.15
CA ASP A 83 -12.70 23.62 -11.53
C ASP A 83 -13.23 24.89 -12.22
N TYR A 84 -13.74 24.76 -13.45
CA TYR A 84 -14.35 25.86 -14.19
C TYR A 84 -15.72 26.31 -13.61
N ILE A 85 -16.36 25.50 -12.75
CA ILE A 85 -17.73 25.76 -12.23
C ILE A 85 -17.73 26.73 -11.01
N GLY A 86 -16.67 27.52 -10.86
CA GLY A 86 -16.60 28.61 -9.87
C GLY A 86 -16.21 28.17 -8.45
N TRP A 87 -16.02 26.87 -8.21
CA TRP A 87 -15.28 26.33 -7.07
C TRP A 87 -14.08 25.54 -7.60
N LYS A 88 -12.87 26.00 -7.25
CA LYS A 88 -11.63 25.30 -7.57
C LYS A 88 -11.33 24.32 -6.44
N ASP A 89 -11.33 23.03 -6.75
CA ASP A 89 -11.02 21.98 -5.80
C ASP A 89 -9.51 22.02 -5.45
N PRO A 90 -9.12 22.22 -4.17
CA PRO A 90 -7.71 22.30 -3.78
C PRO A 90 -6.96 20.96 -3.90
N PHE A 91 -7.68 19.88 -4.18
CA PHE A 91 -7.15 18.53 -4.33
C PHE A 91 -7.12 18.07 -5.78
N ALA A 92 -7.78 18.79 -6.67
CA ALA A 92 -7.80 18.45 -8.09
C ALA A 92 -6.43 18.55 -8.75
N SER A 93 -6.16 17.65 -9.69
CA SER A 93 -4.95 17.71 -10.50
C SER A 93 -5.14 17.04 -11.87
N ALA A 94 -4.39 17.53 -12.87
CA ALA A 94 -4.41 16.97 -14.21
C ALA A 94 -3.97 15.50 -14.24
N ILE A 95 -3.00 15.11 -13.40
CA ILE A 95 -2.51 13.72 -13.34
C ILE A 95 -3.60 12.75 -12.86
N ASN A 96 -4.51 13.19 -11.98
CA ASN A 96 -5.66 12.39 -11.57
C ASN A 96 -6.65 12.20 -12.73
N THR A 97 -6.93 13.28 -13.48
CA THR A 97 -7.75 13.24 -14.69
C THR A 97 -7.12 12.32 -15.77
N GLU A 98 -5.80 12.36 -15.94
CA GLU A 98 -5.08 11.49 -16.85
C GLU A 98 -5.16 10.02 -16.46
N ARG A 99 -5.04 9.72 -15.15
CA ARG A 99 -5.25 8.37 -14.63
C ARG A 99 -6.65 7.84 -14.95
N GLN A 100 -7.68 8.66 -14.76
CA GLN A 100 -9.05 8.31 -15.12
C GLN A 100 -9.22 8.05 -16.62
N ARG A 101 -8.66 8.91 -17.47
CA ARG A 101 -8.66 8.72 -18.93
C ARG A 101 -7.93 7.44 -19.33
N GLY A 102 -6.89 7.06 -18.57
CA GLY A 102 -6.23 5.76 -18.65
C GLY A 102 -7.22 4.60 -18.50
N TYR A 103 -7.98 4.61 -17.41
CA TYR A 103 -9.03 3.62 -17.18
C TYR A 103 -10.13 3.65 -18.22
N ALA A 104 -10.59 4.82 -18.65
CA ALA A 104 -11.63 4.92 -19.66
C ALA A 104 -11.25 4.17 -20.96
N ARG A 105 -9.98 4.23 -21.39
CA ARG A 105 -9.49 3.46 -22.54
C ARG A 105 -9.52 1.96 -22.28
N THR A 106 -8.98 1.52 -21.14
CA THR A 106 -8.82 0.10 -20.80
C THR A 106 -10.17 -0.58 -20.51
N LEU A 107 -11.08 0.14 -19.86
CA LEU A 107 -12.43 -0.30 -19.54
C LEU A 107 -13.43 0.00 -20.66
N LYS A 108 -12.96 0.45 -21.83
CA LYS A 108 -13.76 0.70 -23.05
C LYS A 108 -14.92 1.67 -22.83
N GLN A 109 -14.72 2.67 -21.99
CA GLN A 109 -15.67 3.74 -21.77
C GLN A 109 -15.60 4.76 -22.90
N ARG A 110 -16.73 5.39 -23.21
CA ARG A 110 -16.81 6.43 -24.26
C ARG A 110 -16.32 7.80 -23.79
N TYR A 111 -16.36 8.05 -22.49
CA TYR A 111 -16.00 9.32 -21.85
C TYR A 111 -15.67 9.06 -20.37
N VAL A 112 -14.95 10.00 -19.75
CA VAL A 112 -14.77 10.04 -18.30
C VAL A 112 -15.94 10.77 -17.63
N TYR A 113 -16.29 10.39 -16.40
CA TYR A 113 -17.40 10.99 -15.65
C TYR A 113 -17.12 10.97 -14.15
N THR A 114 -17.85 11.78 -13.37
CA THR A 114 -17.78 11.70 -11.90
C THR A 114 -19.18 11.65 -11.28
N PRO A 115 -19.34 10.99 -10.12
CA PRO A 115 -18.33 10.14 -9.48
C PRO A 115 -18.07 8.87 -10.31
N GLU A 116 -16.84 8.38 -10.31
CA GLU A 116 -16.49 7.09 -10.89
C GLU A 116 -15.59 6.33 -9.91
N MET A 117 -16.02 5.16 -9.47
CA MET A 117 -15.24 4.25 -8.64
C MET A 117 -14.71 3.10 -9.49
N VAL A 118 -13.39 2.97 -9.58
CA VAL A 118 -12.69 1.85 -10.22
C VAL A 118 -12.18 0.89 -9.15
N VAL A 119 -12.47 -0.40 -9.29
CA VAL A 119 -12.05 -1.44 -8.33
C VAL A 119 -11.05 -2.38 -9.00
N GLY A 120 -9.85 -2.49 -8.41
CA GLY A 120 -8.78 -3.38 -8.88
C GLY A 120 -8.31 -3.13 -10.32
N GLY A 121 -8.66 -2.00 -10.92
CA GLY A 121 -8.45 -1.73 -12.35
C GLY A 121 -9.26 -2.61 -13.30
N LEU A 122 -10.37 -3.21 -12.83
CA LEU A 122 -11.12 -4.24 -13.57
C LEU A 122 -12.56 -3.83 -13.91
N ALA A 123 -13.19 -3.09 -13.02
CA ALA A 123 -14.59 -2.69 -13.14
C ALA A 123 -14.77 -1.29 -12.59
N HIS A 124 -15.80 -0.61 -13.10
CA HIS A 124 -16.17 0.73 -12.67
C HIS A 124 -17.69 0.86 -12.51
N ASP A 125 -18.10 1.74 -11.60
CA ASP A 125 -19.49 2.16 -11.36
C ASP A 125 -19.46 3.55 -10.71
N PRO A 126 -20.55 4.36 -10.74
CA PRO A 126 -20.58 5.59 -9.97
C PRO A 126 -20.24 5.46 -8.48
N GLY A 127 -20.38 4.28 -7.88
CA GLY A 127 -19.80 3.99 -6.58
C GLY A 127 -20.61 4.50 -5.39
N TYR A 128 -21.92 4.69 -5.57
CA TYR A 128 -22.85 5.02 -4.48
C TYR A 128 -23.70 3.82 -4.03
N ASP A 129 -23.74 2.73 -4.80
CA ASP A 129 -24.52 1.52 -4.51
C ASP A 129 -23.65 0.41 -3.89
N PRO A 130 -23.81 0.11 -2.58
CA PRO A 130 -23.00 -0.91 -1.90
C PRO A 130 -23.07 -2.30 -2.53
N ALA A 131 -24.21 -2.68 -3.12
CA ALA A 131 -24.37 -4.00 -3.74
C ALA A 131 -23.51 -4.14 -5.00
N LYS A 132 -23.43 -3.07 -5.80
CA LYS A 132 -22.55 -3.02 -6.98
C LYS A 132 -21.08 -2.95 -6.60
N ILE A 133 -20.72 -2.14 -5.61
CA ILE A 133 -19.36 -2.10 -5.04
C ILE A 133 -18.94 -3.50 -4.59
N GLY A 134 -19.82 -4.20 -3.85
CA GLY A 134 -19.58 -5.58 -3.41
C GLY A 134 -19.36 -6.57 -4.56
N LYS A 135 -20.08 -6.43 -5.69
CA LYS A 135 -19.86 -7.24 -6.90
C LYS A 135 -18.48 -6.97 -7.51
N MET A 136 -18.08 -5.72 -7.64
CA MET A 136 -16.76 -5.34 -8.18
C MET A 136 -15.61 -5.82 -7.29
N LEU A 137 -15.78 -5.74 -5.96
CA LEU A 137 -14.80 -6.25 -5.00
C LEU A 137 -14.63 -7.77 -5.09
N ARG A 138 -15.72 -8.53 -5.24
CA ARG A 138 -15.64 -9.99 -5.47
C ARG A 138 -14.92 -10.32 -6.77
N LEU A 139 -15.26 -9.63 -7.85
CA LEU A 139 -14.57 -9.79 -9.14
C LEU A 139 -13.05 -9.56 -9.01
N ALA A 140 -12.65 -8.52 -8.27
CA ALA A 140 -11.23 -8.24 -8.03
C ALA A 140 -10.56 -9.30 -7.14
N ALA A 141 -11.25 -9.77 -6.10
CA ALA A 141 -10.75 -10.81 -5.20
C ALA A 141 -10.55 -12.16 -5.92
N GLU A 142 -11.47 -12.51 -6.82
CA GLU A 142 -11.47 -13.78 -7.56
C GLU A 142 -10.56 -13.78 -8.80
N ARG A 143 -9.97 -12.63 -9.18
CA ARG A 143 -9.12 -12.54 -10.38
C ARG A 143 -7.91 -13.49 -10.30
N PRO A 144 -7.65 -14.34 -11.31
CA PRO A 144 -6.45 -15.16 -11.33
C PRO A 144 -5.17 -14.33 -11.51
N GLY A 145 -4.03 -14.91 -11.15
CA GLY A 145 -2.71 -14.30 -11.31
C GLY A 145 -2.10 -13.77 -10.01
N PRO A 146 -0.93 -13.10 -10.09
CA PRO A 146 -0.17 -12.70 -8.92
C PRO A 146 -0.93 -11.70 -8.04
N ARG A 147 -0.66 -11.79 -6.73
CA ARG A 147 -1.08 -10.84 -5.68
C ARG A 147 0.16 -10.35 -4.95
N VAL A 148 0.75 -9.29 -5.47
CA VAL A 148 2.02 -8.76 -4.97
C VAL A 148 1.77 -7.86 -3.76
N HIS A 149 2.46 -8.13 -2.66
CA HIS A 149 2.42 -7.28 -1.46
C HIS A 149 3.76 -6.53 -1.34
N PRO A 150 3.87 -5.28 -1.84
CA PRO A 150 5.05 -4.46 -1.59
C PRO A 150 5.21 -4.22 -0.09
N ALA A 151 6.42 -4.42 0.43
CA ALA A 151 6.76 -4.09 1.81
C ALA A 151 7.17 -2.62 1.89
N LEU A 152 6.57 -1.87 2.82
CA LEU A 152 6.91 -0.49 3.10
C LEU A 152 7.37 -0.38 4.56
N ALA A 153 8.56 0.16 4.78
CA ALA A 153 9.11 0.37 6.12
C ALA A 153 9.87 1.69 6.17
N ARG A 154 9.91 2.34 7.34
CA ARG A 154 10.82 3.48 7.51
C ARG A 154 12.26 3.00 7.36
N ASP A 155 13.04 3.80 6.63
CA ASP A 155 14.47 3.61 6.46
C ASP A 155 15.24 4.35 7.57
N ALA A 156 16.53 4.02 7.75
CA ALA A 156 17.39 4.63 8.75
C ALA A 156 17.51 6.16 8.61
N GLY A 157 17.37 6.69 7.38
CA GLY A 157 17.38 8.13 7.10
C GLY A 157 16.01 8.81 7.16
N ASN A 158 15.02 8.25 7.88
CA ASN A 158 13.62 8.69 7.93
C ASN A 158 12.83 8.62 6.60
N GLY A 159 13.47 8.26 5.49
CA GLY A 159 12.80 7.93 4.24
C GLY A 159 11.92 6.68 4.36
N LEU A 160 11.25 6.31 3.28
CA LEU A 160 10.44 5.11 3.21
C LEU A 160 11.06 4.11 2.24
N ALA A 161 11.53 3.00 2.78
CA ALA A 161 11.98 1.86 2.00
C ALA A 161 10.79 1.10 1.43
N VAL A 162 10.79 0.92 0.11
CA VAL A 162 9.80 0.14 -0.63
C VAL A 162 10.52 -1.07 -1.21
N SER A 163 10.05 -2.29 -0.90
CA SER A 163 10.63 -3.53 -1.44
C SER A 163 9.54 -4.38 -2.09
N VAL A 164 9.83 -4.87 -3.29
CA VAL A 164 8.94 -5.76 -4.04
C VAL A 164 9.70 -7.06 -4.30
N ALA A 165 9.13 -8.16 -3.85
CA ALA A 165 9.73 -9.49 -4.05
C ALA A 165 9.63 -9.91 -5.52
N GLU A 166 10.56 -10.77 -5.94
CA GLU A 166 10.52 -11.38 -7.27
C GLU A 166 9.15 -12.06 -7.50
N THR A 167 8.55 -11.80 -8.66
CA THR A 167 7.22 -12.30 -9.02
C THR A 167 7.18 -12.65 -10.49
N ARG A 168 6.71 -13.85 -10.83
CA ARG A 168 6.45 -14.21 -12.22
C ARG A 168 5.24 -13.45 -12.76
N LEU A 169 5.46 -12.62 -13.78
CA LEU A 169 4.40 -11.84 -14.41
C LEU A 169 3.98 -12.42 -15.76
N SER A 170 2.70 -12.20 -16.11
CA SER A 170 2.19 -12.47 -17.47
C SER A 170 2.47 -11.33 -18.45
N SER A 171 2.75 -10.13 -17.93
CA SER A 171 3.01 -8.90 -18.68
C SER A 171 3.75 -7.91 -17.78
N PRO A 172 4.49 -6.94 -18.35
CA PRO A 172 5.08 -5.85 -17.56
C PRO A 172 4.03 -5.11 -16.72
N SER A 173 4.46 -4.56 -15.59
CA SER A 173 3.59 -3.80 -14.68
C SER A 173 4.23 -2.47 -14.31
N ASP A 174 3.46 -1.40 -14.25
CA ASP A 174 3.90 -0.13 -13.70
C ASP A 174 3.79 -0.14 -12.16
N ILE A 175 4.81 0.41 -11.50
CA ILE A 175 4.83 0.63 -10.06
C ILE A 175 4.59 2.12 -9.81
N TRP A 176 3.49 2.41 -9.14
CA TRP A 176 3.05 3.76 -8.82
C TRP A 176 3.29 4.06 -7.34
N LEU A 177 3.92 5.21 -7.07
CA LEU A 177 3.99 5.82 -5.75
C LEU A 177 2.84 6.81 -5.60
N VAL A 178 2.11 6.68 -4.50
CA VAL A 178 0.99 7.56 -4.15
C VAL A 178 1.25 8.17 -2.78
N THR A 179 1.18 9.49 -2.66
CA THR A 179 1.03 10.13 -1.34
C THR A 179 -0.40 10.58 -1.17
N PHE A 180 -0.96 10.42 0.03
CA PHE A 180 -2.35 10.78 0.30
C PHE A 180 -2.54 11.28 1.74
N ASP A 181 -3.49 12.19 1.90
CA ASP A 181 -3.94 12.67 3.21
C ASP A 181 -5.14 11.81 3.65
N ARG A 182 -5.15 11.30 4.89
CA ARG A 182 -6.18 10.35 5.35
C ARG A 182 -7.60 10.95 5.34
N GLN A 183 -7.73 12.23 5.65
CA GLN A 183 -9.02 12.91 5.69
C GLN A 183 -8.85 14.42 5.51
N HIS A 184 -9.77 15.03 4.77
CA HIS A 184 -9.94 16.47 4.70
C HIS A 184 -11.40 16.86 4.89
N ARG A 185 -11.62 17.98 5.57
CA ARG A 185 -12.95 18.58 5.73
C ARG A 185 -12.91 19.99 5.17
N THR A 186 -13.75 20.28 4.18
CA THR A 186 -13.71 21.54 3.44
C THR A 186 -15.08 22.20 3.46
N LYS A 187 -15.14 23.46 3.90
CA LYS A 187 -16.33 24.29 3.75
C LYS A 187 -16.38 24.84 2.32
N ILE A 188 -17.43 24.51 1.58
CA ILE A 188 -17.57 24.91 0.18
C ILE A 188 -18.21 26.29 0.11
N GLY A 189 -17.49 27.23 -0.53
CA GLY A 189 -17.89 28.64 -0.60
C GLY A 189 -18.66 29.02 -1.87
N ARG A 190 -18.55 28.25 -2.96
CA ARG A 190 -19.08 28.56 -4.30
C ARG A 190 -19.44 27.27 -5.07
N GLY A 191 -20.00 27.41 -6.27
CA GLY A 191 -20.37 26.27 -7.12
C GLY A 191 -21.59 25.51 -6.62
N GLU A 192 -21.82 24.34 -7.20
CA GLU A 192 -23.03 23.53 -6.96
C GLU A 192 -23.17 23.06 -5.51
N ASN A 193 -22.05 22.84 -4.81
CA ASN A 193 -22.00 22.40 -3.42
C ASN A 193 -21.93 23.57 -2.40
N LYS A 194 -22.21 24.82 -2.82
CA LYS A 194 -22.10 26.00 -1.95
C LYS A 194 -22.86 25.83 -0.63
N GLY A 195 -22.18 26.11 0.47
CA GLY A 195 -22.74 26.04 1.82
C GLY A 195 -22.62 24.66 2.48
N ALA A 196 -22.31 23.61 1.72
CA ALA A 196 -21.99 22.31 2.28
C ALA A 196 -20.61 22.30 2.95
N THR A 197 -20.42 21.36 3.87
CA THR A 197 -19.08 20.98 4.36
C THR A 197 -18.83 19.54 3.93
N LEU A 198 -17.95 19.35 2.96
CA LEU A 198 -17.61 18.04 2.41
C LEU A 198 -16.47 17.41 3.22
N THR A 199 -16.51 16.09 3.35
CA THR A 199 -15.43 15.30 3.96
C THR A 199 -14.94 14.30 2.92
N ASN A 200 -13.67 14.38 2.57
CA ASN A 200 -13.02 13.47 1.63
C ASN A 200 -11.99 12.62 2.37
N TYR A 201 -11.80 11.37 1.94
CA TYR A 201 -10.98 10.37 2.62
C TYR A 201 -9.90 9.84 1.70
N ASN A 202 -8.73 9.55 2.27
CA ASN A 202 -7.54 9.07 1.54
C ASN A 202 -7.28 9.86 0.25
N VAL A 203 -7.25 11.19 0.40
CA VAL A 203 -7.16 12.17 -0.69
C VAL A 203 -5.77 12.12 -1.30
N VAL A 204 -5.68 11.69 -2.55
CA VAL A 204 -4.42 11.61 -3.29
C VAL A 204 -3.84 13.01 -3.50
N ARG A 205 -2.56 13.15 -3.19
CA ARG A 205 -1.80 14.41 -3.25
C ARG A 205 -0.69 14.36 -4.28
N SER A 206 -0.15 13.18 -4.56
CA SER A 206 0.75 12.95 -5.68
C SER A 206 0.58 11.53 -6.20
N LEU A 207 0.80 11.37 -7.50
CA LEU A 207 0.86 10.11 -8.20
C LEU A 207 2.08 10.15 -9.13
N GLU A 208 2.97 9.18 -8.99
CA GLU A 208 4.21 9.09 -9.76
C GLU A 208 4.46 7.65 -10.18
N LYS A 209 4.89 7.45 -11.42
CA LYS A 209 5.39 6.15 -11.86
C LYS A 209 6.86 6.02 -11.47
N LEU A 210 7.20 5.08 -10.59
CA LEU A 210 8.57 4.79 -10.21
C LEU A 210 9.32 3.99 -11.29
N ALA A 211 8.64 2.98 -11.85
CA ALA A 211 9.23 2.09 -12.84
C ALA A 211 8.15 1.37 -13.65
N THR A 212 8.54 0.89 -14.83
CA THR A 212 7.90 -0.25 -15.47
C THR A 212 8.74 -1.48 -15.13
N TRP A 213 8.10 -2.48 -14.55
CA TRP A 213 8.70 -3.60 -13.81
C TRP A 213 8.39 -4.93 -14.50
N SER A 214 9.39 -5.81 -14.58
CA SER A 214 9.29 -7.09 -15.29
C SER A 214 9.22 -8.31 -14.37
N GLY A 215 9.20 -8.10 -13.05
CA GLY A 215 9.03 -9.15 -12.05
C GLY A 215 10.26 -9.40 -11.18
N GLU A 216 11.39 -8.74 -11.45
CA GLU A 216 12.62 -8.87 -10.69
C GLU A 216 12.51 -8.32 -9.26
N ALA A 217 13.22 -8.91 -8.29
CA ALA A 217 13.28 -8.33 -6.94
C ALA A 217 13.86 -6.91 -6.99
N THR A 218 13.20 -5.95 -6.34
CA THR A 218 13.57 -4.54 -6.46
C THR A 218 13.29 -3.76 -5.17
N ARG A 219 14.08 -2.71 -4.95
CA ARG A 219 14.02 -1.87 -3.77
C ARG A 219 14.26 -0.41 -4.13
N TRP A 220 13.42 0.47 -3.60
CA TRP A 220 13.58 1.92 -3.66
C TRP A 220 13.61 2.52 -2.26
N ILE A 221 14.28 3.65 -2.13
CA ILE A 221 14.14 4.53 -0.98
C ILE A 221 13.40 5.78 -1.48
N VAL A 222 12.23 6.06 -0.92
CA VAL A 222 11.52 7.32 -1.10
C VAL A 222 12.10 8.31 -0.07
N PRO A 223 12.79 9.38 -0.51
CA PRO A 223 13.35 10.36 0.43
C PRO A 223 12.27 11.02 1.30
N ALA A 224 12.63 11.36 2.53
CA ALA A 224 11.70 11.90 3.53
C ALA A 224 11.07 13.23 3.08
N GLU A 225 11.84 14.07 2.38
CA GLU A 225 11.40 15.36 1.82
C GLU A 225 10.27 15.24 0.79
N ARG A 226 10.04 14.04 0.24
CA ARG A 226 8.93 13.76 -0.69
C ARG A 226 7.63 13.40 0.04
N ILE A 227 7.69 13.12 1.34
CA ILE A 227 6.58 12.68 2.16
C ILE A 227 6.34 13.74 3.23
N ARG A 228 5.30 14.56 3.07
CA ARG A 228 4.96 15.54 4.12
C ARG A 228 4.55 14.81 5.39
N ASP A 229 4.80 15.42 6.53
CA ASP A 229 4.50 14.83 7.85
C ASP A 229 3.03 14.44 8.05
N SER A 230 2.09 15.00 7.28
CA SER A 230 0.66 14.66 7.35
C SER A 230 0.26 13.47 6.47
N GLN A 231 1.15 12.99 5.59
CA GLN A 231 0.81 12.08 4.51
C GLN A 231 1.08 10.63 4.86
N SER A 232 0.22 9.77 4.32
CA SER A 232 0.46 8.34 4.18
C SER A 232 0.95 8.04 2.76
N VAL A 233 1.56 6.88 2.56
CA VAL A 233 2.14 6.46 1.29
C VAL A 233 1.55 5.13 0.87
N ALA A 234 1.24 4.98 -0.42
CA ALA A 234 0.88 3.70 -1.00
C ALA A 234 1.72 3.39 -2.24
N ILE A 235 1.87 2.09 -2.48
CA ILE A 235 2.42 1.54 -3.71
C ILE A 235 1.31 0.76 -4.40
N ILE A 236 1.10 1.05 -5.69
CA ILE A 236 0.19 0.30 -6.56
C ILE A 236 1.02 -0.35 -7.66
N ILE A 237 0.93 -1.67 -7.78
CA ILE A 237 1.58 -2.44 -8.84
C ILE A 237 0.48 -2.85 -9.81
N GLN A 238 0.53 -2.31 -11.02
CA GLN A 238 -0.56 -2.38 -11.99
C GLN A 238 -0.02 -2.87 -13.33
N GLN A 239 -0.72 -3.78 -14.02
CA GLN A 239 -0.34 -4.10 -15.40
C GLN A 239 -0.29 -2.81 -16.24
N THR A 240 0.67 -2.73 -17.16
CA THR A 240 0.86 -1.55 -18.00
C THR A 240 -0.43 -1.15 -18.73
N SER A 241 -0.48 0.10 -19.18
CA SER A 241 -1.65 0.67 -19.86
C SER A 241 -2.91 0.69 -18.98
N TYR A 242 -2.76 0.95 -17.69
CA TYR A 242 -3.87 1.04 -16.72
C TYR A 242 -4.69 -0.25 -16.64
N GLY A 243 -4.01 -1.39 -16.81
CA GLY A 243 -4.62 -2.72 -16.69
C GLY A 243 -4.99 -3.09 -15.26
N PRO A 244 -5.31 -4.37 -15.03
CA PRO A 244 -5.56 -4.90 -13.70
C PRO A 244 -4.45 -4.56 -12.70
N ILE A 245 -4.86 -4.14 -11.49
CA ILE A 245 -3.95 -3.99 -10.35
C ILE A 245 -3.62 -5.39 -9.83
N ILE A 246 -2.32 -5.68 -9.72
CA ILE A 246 -1.80 -6.99 -9.31
C ILE A 246 -1.23 -6.99 -7.90
N GLY A 247 -1.08 -5.82 -7.30
CA GLY A 247 -0.55 -5.70 -5.96
C GLY A 247 -0.65 -4.30 -5.42
N ALA A 248 -0.71 -4.19 -4.10
CA ALA A 248 -0.67 -2.91 -3.42
C ALA A 248 -0.20 -3.09 -1.98
N GLY A 249 0.30 -2.01 -1.41
CA GLY A 249 0.66 -1.91 0.00
C GLY A 249 0.68 -0.46 0.42
N ARG A 250 0.53 -0.21 1.71
CA ARG A 250 0.56 1.15 2.25
C ARG A 250 1.39 1.23 3.52
N TRP A 251 1.99 2.38 3.71
CA TRP A 251 2.50 2.84 4.98
C TRP A 251 1.55 3.93 5.48
N ASP A 252 0.79 3.59 6.51
CA ASP A 252 -0.04 4.56 7.22
C ASP A 252 0.85 5.35 8.18
N ARG A 253 0.73 6.67 8.14
CA ARG A 253 1.36 7.50 9.17
C ARG A 253 0.80 7.09 10.55
N PRO A 254 1.65 6.92 11.58
CA PRO A 254 1.20 6.82 12.97
C PRO A 254 0.50 8.11 13.42
N HIS A 255 -0.59 7.98 14.18
CA HIS A 255 -1.32 9.11 14.73
C HIS A 255 -0.40 10.03 15.55
#